data_AF-A0A7C2V9I9-F1
#
_entry.id   AF-A0A7C2V9I9-F1
#
_cell.length_a   1.000
_cell.length_b   1.000
_cell.length_c   1.000
_cell.angle_alpha   90.00
_cell.angle_beta   90.00
_cell.angle_gamma   90.00
#
_symmetry.space_group_name_H-M   'P 1'
#
loop_
_entity.id
_entity.type
_entity.pdbx_description
1 polymer ?
#
loop_
_entity_poly.entity_id
_entity_poly.type
_entity_poly.pdbx_seq_one_letter_code
_entity_poly.pdbx_strand_id
1 'polypeptide(L)'
;MNLAEIVQVLENAVYSHSRYIDRCRILIKKASQGETTKILEGFSRLSKTSKRLEKILVRLSNAIEKGAIPLKDPQTETVSAIVFYVYEVAVEEERDLWNRFAKLISSEGLSEHYSRLEHIKVLAQRALEIFEEHA
;
A
#
# COMPACT_ATOMS: atom_id res chain seq x y z
N MET A 1 -4.66 -7.22 -19.54
CA MET A 1 -3.88 -7.69 -18.38
C MET A 1 -4.60 -8.93 -17.88
N ASN A 2 -3.95 -10.08 -17.87
CA ASN A 2 -4.55 -11.31 -17.35
C ASN A 2 -4.41 -11.37 -15.80
N LEU A 3 -5.10 -12.31 -15.15
CA LEU A 3 -5.13 -12.40 -13.69
C LEU A 3 -3.74 -12.70 -13.08
N ALA A 4 -2.94 -13.54 -13.75
CA ALA A 4 -1.57 -13.83 -13.35
C ALA A 4 -0.66 -12.58 -13.36
N GLU A 5 -0.80 -11.71 -14.36
CA GLU A 5 -0.10 -10.42 -14.41
C GLU A 5 -0.54 -9.50 -13.26
N ILE A 6 -1.82 -9.50 -12.89
CA ILE A 6 -2.34 -8.72 -11.76
C ILE A 6 -1.71 -9.20 -10.46
N VAL A 7 -1.71 -10.51 -10.20
CA VAL A 7 -1.09 -11.12 -9.02
C VAL A 7 0.37 -10.71 -8.94
N GLN A 8 1.14 -10.95 -10.00
CA GLN A 8 2.57 -10.66 -9.99
C GLN A 8 2.88 -9.17 -9.76
N VAL A 9 2.06 -8.27 -10.33
CA VAL A 9 2.22 -6.82 -10.17
C VAL A 9 1.86 -6.38 -8.75
N LEU A 10 0.80 -6.95 -8.17
CA LEU A 10 0.38 -6.69 -6.78
C LEU A 10 1.42 -7.19 -5.79
N GLU A 11 1.86 -8.44 -5.90
CA GLU A 11 2.89 -9.03 -5.02
C GLU A 11 4.15 -8.18 -5.01
N ASN A 12 4.65 -7.81 -6.19
CA ASN A 12 5.85 -6.98 -6.31
C ASN A 12 5.67 -5.59 -5.69
N ALA A 13 4.48 -5.01 -5.82
CA ALA A 13 4.19 -3.70 -5.23
C ALA A 13 4.11 -3.77 -3.72
N VAL A 14 3.39 -4.75 -3.18
CA VAL A 14 3.23 -4.97 -1.73
C VAL A 14 4.56 -5.36 -1.08
N TYR A 15 5.34 -6.23 -1.72
CA TYR A 15 6.68 -6.57 -1.27
C TYR A 15 7.60 -5.35 -1.22
N SER A 16 7.64 -4.57 -2.30
CA SER A 16 8.46 -3.34 -2.33
C SER A 16 8.02 -2.33 -1.28
N HIS A 17 6.71 -2.17 -1.08
CA HIS A 17 6.13 -1.25 -0.10
C HIS A 17 6.46 -1.67 1.33
N SER A 18 6.22 -2.94 1.68
CA SER A 18 6.54 -3.51 3.01
C SER A 18 8.04 -3.38 3.32
N ARG A 19 8.91 -3.62 2.33
CA ARG A 19 10.36 -3.44 2.51
C ARG A 19 10.74 -1.99 2.87
N TYR A 20 10.04 -1.00 2.31
CA TYR A 20 10.30 0.41 2.65
C TYR A 20 9.67 0.82 3.98
N ILE A 21 8.55 0.22 4.39
CA ILE A 21 8.02 0.33 5.76
C ILE A 21 9.10 -0.10 6.76
N ASP A 22 9.66 -1.31 6.60
CA ASP A 22 10.70 -1.83 7.50
C ASP A 22 11.95 -0.94 7.52
N ARG A 23 12.37 -0.46 6.35
CA ARG A 23 13.50 0.47 6.26
C ARG A 23 13.23 1.77 7.01
N CYS A 24 12.05 2.38 6.81
CA CYS A 24 11.67 3.61 7.50
C CYS A 24 11.55 3.39 9.02
N ARG A 25 11.05 2.23 9.46
CA ARG A 25 10.98 1.82 10.86
C ARG A 25 12.38 1.81 11.51
N ILE A 26 13.38 1.25 10.82
CA ILE A 26 14.77 1.25 11.28
C ILE A 26 15.34 2.67 11.32
N LEU A 27 15.06 3.48 10.29
CA LEU A 27 15.56 4.85 10.19
C LEU A 27 15.00 5.75 11.29
N ILE A 28 13.71 5.65 11.61
CA ILE A 28 13.09 6.39 12.73
C ILE A 28 13.76 6.04 14.06
N LYS A 29 14.04 4.75 14.31
CA LYS A 29 14.72 4.32 15.54
C LYS A 29 16.13 4.91 15.68
N LYS A 30 16.79 5.21 14.56
CA LYS A 30 18.13 5.81 14.51
C LYS A 30 18.13 7.34 14.44
N ALA A 31 16.96 7.98 14.44
CA ALA A 31 16.84 9.44 14.27
C ALA A 31 17.61 10.26 15.32
N SER A 32 17.78 9.73 16.54
CA SER A 32 18.61 10.33 17.59
C SER A 32 20.09 10.48 17.23
N GLN A 33 20.56 9.87 16.13
CA GLN A 33 21.94 9.91 15.67
C GLN A 33 22.21 11.00 14.61
N GLY A 34 21.23 11.89 14.35
CA GLY A 34 21.41 13.01 13.41
C GLY A 34 21.28 12.65 11.92
N GLU A 35 20.74 11.47 11.59
CA GLU A 35 20.62 10.98 10.20
C GLU A 35 19.38 11.49 9.45
N THR A 36 18.99 12.76 9.62
CA THR A 36 17.73 13.32 9.08
C THR A 36 17.59 13.15 7.56
N THR A 37 18.68 13.32 6.80
CA THR A 37 18.68 13.16 5.34
C THR A 37 18.29 11.74 4.91
N LYS A 38 18.83 10.71 5.59
CA LYS A 38 18.53 9.30 5.26
C LYS A 38 17.07 8.96 5.56
N ILE A 39 16.51 9.55 6.62
CA ILE A 39 15.09 9.40 6.97
C ILE A 39 14.23 10.01 5.85
N LEU A 40 14.50 11.25 5.44
CA LEU A 40 13.78 11.93 4.36
C LEU A 40 13.81 11.13 3.05
N GLU A 41 14.97 10.59 2.67
CA GLU A 41 15.10 9.72 1.51
C GLU A 41 14.29 8.43 1.64
N GLY A 42 14.28 7.81 2.83
CA GLY A 42 13.48 6.63 3.13
C GLY A 42 12.00 6.89 2.92
N PHE A 43 11.48 7.96 3.53
CA PHE A 43 10.07 8.36 3.42
C PHE A 43 9.68 8.81 2.01
N SER A 44 10.59 9.46 1.27
CA SER A 44 10.38 9.77 -0.14
C SER A 44 10.21 8.50 -0.99
N ARG A 45 11.02 7.47 -0.73
CA ARG A 45 10.90 6.17 -1.42
C ARG A 45 9.64 5.41 -1.02
N LEU A 46 9.28 5.44 0.26
CA LEU A 46 8.04 4.85 0.76
C LEU A 46 6.82 5.49 0.07
N SER A 47 6.75 6.83 0.03
CA SER A 47 5.71 7.58 -0.69
C SER A 47 5.60 7.20 -2.17
N LYS A 48 6.74 7.00 -2.86
CA LYS A 48 6.75 6.51 -4.25
C LYS A 48 6.16 5.11 -4.37
N THR A 49 6.44 4.21 -3.43
CA THR A 49 5.84 2.87 -3.43
C THR A 49 4.35 2.89 -3.12
N SER A 50 3.87 3.75 -2.22
CA SER A 50 2.43 3.91 -1.94
C SER A 50 1.69 4.45 -3.16
N LYS A 51 2.26 5.43 -3.87
CA LYS A 51 1.72 5.91 -5.17
C LYS A 51 1.65 4.80 -6.22
N ARG A 52 2.61 3.88 -6.23
CA ARG A 52 2.60 2.73 -7.14
C ARG A 52 1.51 1.74 -6.75
N LEU A 53 1.38 1.44 -5.46
CA LEU A 53 0.34 0.56 -4.92
C LEU A 53 -1.06 1.08 -5.23
N GLU A 54 -1.32 2.37 -4.98
CA GLU A 54 -2.56 3.06 -5.34
C GLU A 54 -2.92 2.86 -6.81
N LYS A 55 -1.98 3.13 -7.74
CA LYS A 55 -2.20 2.96 -9.18
C LYS A 55 -2.56 1.51 -9.56
N ILE A 56 -1.99 0.53 -8.86
CA ILE A 56 -2.27 -0.88 -9.11
C ILE A 56 -3.66 -1.24 -8.59
N LEU A 57 -4.05 -0.78 -7.40
CA LEU A 57 -5.38 -0.98 -6.87
C LEU A 57 -6.47 -0.29 -7.71
N VAL A 58 -6.20 0.89 -8.26
CA VAL A 58 -7.11 1.54 -9.23
C VAL A 58 -7.28 0.66 -10.48
N ARG A 59 -6.20 0.06 -10.98
CA ARG A 59 -6.27 -0.87 -12.13
C ARG A 59 -7.03 -2.13 -11.79
N LEU A 60 -6.85 -2.66 -10.58
CA LEU A 60 -7.59 -3.81 -10.07
C LEU A 60 -9.09 -3.49 -9.99
N SER A 61 -9.46 -2.38 -9.33
CA SER A 61 -10.86 -1.92 -9.23
C SER A 61 -11.50 -1.81 -10.62
N ASN A 62 -10.82 -1.18 -11.58
CA ASN A 62 -11.30 -1.07 -12.95
C ASN A 62 -11.45 -2.42 -13.66
N ALA A 63 -10.60 -3.40 -13.35
CA ALA A 63 -10.68 -4.74 -13.92
C ALA A 63 -11.86 -5.53 -13.33
N ILE A 64 -12.11 -5.39 -12.02
CA ILE A 64 -13.28 -5.96 -11.34
C ILE A 64 -14.57 -5.37 -11.90
N GLU A 65 -14.69 -4.04 -11.96
CA GLU A 65 -15.90 -3.34 -12.46
C GLU A 65 -16.25 -3.70 -13.91
N LYS A 66 -15.25 -4.03 -14.72
CA LYS A 66 -15.44 -4.45 -16.13
C LYS A 66 -15.73 -5.94 -16.28
N GLY A 67 -15.80 -6.70 -15.19
CA GLY A 67 -15.95 -8.16 -15.23
C GLY A 67 -14.75 -8.89 -15.84
N ALA A 68 -13.57 -8.27 -15.84
CA ALA A 68 -12.36 -8.85 -16.43
C ALA A 68 -11.66 -9.85 -15.50
N ILE A 69 -12.06 -9.92 -14.24
CA ILE A 69 -11.53 -10.86 -13.25
C ILE A 69 -12.56 -11.99 -13.03
N PRO A 70 -12.24 -13.24 -13.38
CA PRO A 70 -13.08 -14.38 -13.06
C PRO A 70 -13.08 -14.64 -11.55
N LEU A 71 -14.20 -14.39 -10.88
CA LEU A 71 -14.30 -14.44 -9.42
C LEU A 71 -14.17 -15.85 -8.82
N LYS A 72 -14.35 -16.90 -9.65
CA LYS A 72 -14.24 -18.32 -9.24
C LYS A 72 -12.87 -18.95 -9.57
N ASP A 73 -11.87 -18.14 -9.90
CA ASP A 73 -10.51 -18.61 -10.20
C ASP A 73 -9.66 -18.69 -8.91
N PRO A 74 -8.87 -19.75 -8.67
CA PRO A 74 -7.97 -19.82 -7.50
C PRO A 74 -7.01 -18.64 -7.36
N GLN A 75 -6.62 -18.01 -8.48
CA GLN A 75 -5.78 -16.81 -8.43
C GLN A 75 -6.53 -15.61 -7.83
N THR A 76 -7.86 -15.61 -7.86
CA THR A 76 -8.68 -14.58 -7.19
C THR A 76 -8.56 -14.67 -5.67
N GLU A 77 -8.44 -15.87 -5.09
CA GLU A 77 -8.15 -16.02 -3.65
C GLU A 77 -6.79 -15.39 -3.29
N THR A 78 -5.76 -15.62 -4.12
CA THR A 78 -4.45 -14.99 -3.93
C THR A 78 -4.54 -13.46 -4.03
N VAL A 79 -5.26 -12.93 -5.02
CA VAL A 79 -5.49 -11.48 -5.13
C VAL A 79 -6.21 -10.96 -3.88
N SER A 80 -7.27 -11.64 -3.44
CA SER A 80 -8.03 -11.28 -2.24
C SER A 80 -7.14 -11.24 -0.99
N ALA A 81 -6.32 -12.26 -0.77
CA ALA A 81 -5.39 -12.32 0.35
C ALA A 81 -4.35 -11.18 0.34
N ILE A 82 -3.82 -10.83 -0.84
CA ILE A 82 -2.88 -9.71 -0.98
C ILE A 82 -3.58 -8.37 -0.68
N VAL A 83 -4.79 -8.19 -1.20
CA VAL A 83 -5.60 -6.98 -0.97
C VAL A 83 -5.98 -6.85 0.50
N PHE A 84 -6.33 -7.96 1.16
CA PHE A 84 -6.60 -8.02 2.59
C PHE A 84 -5.39 -7.57 3.41
N TYR A 85 -4.20 -8.07 3.10
CA TYR A 85 -2.96 -7.61 3.74
C TYR A 85 -2.73 -6.10 3.56
N VAL A 86 -3.03 -5.56 2.38
CA VAL A 86 -2.91 -4.11 2.14
C VAL A 86 -3.87 -3.33 3.04
N TYR A 87 -5.13 -3.76 3.11
CA TYR A 87 -6.19 -3.13 3.89
C TYR A 87 -5.90 -3.15 5.40
N GLU A 88 -5.60 -4.33 5.95
CA GLU A 88 -5.46 -4.54 7.40
C GLU A 88 -4.08 -4.13 7.94
N VAL A 89 -3.01 -4.34 7.16
CA VAL A 89 -1.64 -4.24 7.67
C VAL A 89 -0.88 -3.08 7.03
N ALA A 90 -0.68 -3.11 5.72
CA ALA A 90 0.29 -2.23 5.07
C ALA A 90 -0.05 -0.74 5.21
N VAL A 91 -1.34 -0.39 5.07
CA VAL A 91 -1.82 0.99 5.21
C VAL A 91 -1.64 1.51 6.64
N GLU A 92 -1.99 0.69 7.63
CA GLU A 92 -1.92 1.09 9.05
C GLU A 92 -0.47 1.20 9.52
N GLU A 93 0.39 0.28 9.10
CA GLU A 93 1.83 0.36 9.41
C GLU A 93 2.48 1.60 8.79
N GLU A 94 2.16 1.94 7.54
CA GLU A 94 2.66 3.17 6.92
C GLU A 94 2.14 4.41 7.65
N ARG A 95 0.85 4.44 8.02
CA ARG A 95 0.24 5.56 8.77
C ARG A 95 0.94 5.79 10.10
N ASP A 96 1.21 4.74 10.87
CA ASP A 96 1.97 4.83 12.13
C ASP A 96 3.39 5.38 11.91
N LEU A 97 4.09 4.94 10.86
CA LEU A 97 5.42 5.47 10.54
C LEU A 97 5.39 6.96 10.22
N TRP A 98 4.43 7.42 9.42
CA TRP A 98 4.27 8.85 9.13
C TRP A 98 3.92 9.67 10.37
N ASN A 99 3.06 9.14 11.26
CA ASN A 99 2.76 9.79 12.53
C ASN A 99 4.01 9.94 13.42
N ARG A 100 4.89 8.94 13.43
CA ARG A 100 6.16 9.01 14.16
C ARG A 100 7.13 9.99 13.49
N PHE A 101 7.19 10.00 12.18
CA PHE A 101 8.02 10.91 11.41
C PHE A 101 7.58 12.37 11.57
N ALA A 102 6.28 12.64 11.61
CA ALA A 102 5.69 13.95 11.87
C ALA A 102 6.07 14.55 13.23
N LYS A 103 6.45 13.71 14.21
CA LYS A 103 6.98 14.18 15.50
C LYS A 103 8.45 14.60 15.41
N LEU A 104 9.15 14.16 14.37
CA LEU A 104 10.58 14.43 14.15
C LEU A 104 10.82 15.60 13.18
N ILE A 105 9.88 15.86 12.27
CA ILE A 105 9.97 16.91 11.25
C ILE A 105 8.68 17.75 11.21
N SER A 106 8.69 18.89 10.51
CA SER A 106 7.48 19.67 10.25
C SER A 106 6.40 18.82 9.56
N SER A 107 5.13 19.00 9.94
CA SER A 107 3.98 18.25 9.42
C SER A 107 3.50 18.69 8.03
N GLU A 108 4.21 19.64 7.40
CA GLU A 108 3.85 20.20 6.11
C GLU A 108 3.89 19.14 4.99
N GLY A 109 2.80 18.99 4.23
CA GLY A 109 2.68 18.00 3.16
C GLY A 109 2.22 16.58 3.58
N LEU A 110 1.98 16.33 4.87
CA LEU A 110 1.47 15.03 5.34
C LEU A 110 0.00 14.77 4.98
N SER A 111 -0.80 15.82 4.83
CA SER A 111 -2.23 15.72 4.52
C SER A 111 -2.47 15.00 3.18
N GLU A 112 -1.72 15.36 2.14
CA GLU A 112 -1.80 14.68 0.83
C GLU A 112 -1.43 13.21 0.93
N HIS A 113 -0.47 12.87 1.79
CA HIS A 113 -0.09 11.49 2.01
C HIS A 113 -1.17 10.70 2.74
N TYR A 114 -1.77 11.25 3.80
CA TYR A 114 -2.87 10.60 4.51
C TYR A 114 -4.11 10.40 3.64
N SER A 115 -4.46 11.38 2.80
CA SER A 115 -5.54 11.20 1.82
C SER A 115 -5.29 10.05 0.85
N ARG A 116 -4.02 9.82 0.47
CA ARG A 116 -3.64 8.68 -0.37
C ARG A 116 -3.79 7.35 0.36
N LEU A 117 -3.34 7.28 1.62
CA LEU A 117 -3.50 6.05 2.42
C LEU A 117 -4.99 5.71 2.59
N GLU A 118 -5.82 6.71 2.80
CA GLU A 118 -7.27 6.53 2.87
C GLU A 118 -7.85 6.01 1.55
N HIS A 119 -7.43 6.59 0.42
CA HIS A 119 -7.87 6.12 -0.89
C HIS A 119 -7.43 4.68 -1.17
N ILE A 120 -6.20 4.30 -0.82
CA ILE A 120 -5.71 2.91 -0.89
C ILE A 120 -6.61 1.99 -0.05
N LYS A 121 -6.95 2.41 1.18
CA LYS A 121 -7.80 1.64 2.09
C LYS A 121 -9.19 1.41 1.50
N VAL A 122 -9.82 2.46 0.96
CA VAL A 122 -11.15 2.38 0.31
C VAL A 122 -11.12 1.47 -0.92
N LEU A 123 -10.09 1.58 -1.77
CA LEU A 123 -9.94 0.71 -2.93
C LEU A 123 -9.78 -0.76 -2.54
N ALA A 124 -8.99 -1.03 -1.50
CA ALA A 124 -8.78 -2.38 -1.00
C ALA A 124 -10.06 -2.95 -0.39
N GLN A 125 -10.73 -2.20 0.47
CA GLN A 125 -12.02 -2.59 1.08
C GLN A 125 -13.05 -2.94 0.01
N ARG A 126 -13.26 -2.07 -0.98
CA ARG A 126 -14.24 -2.30 -2.04
C ARG A 126 -13.94 -3.54 -2.86
N ALA A 127 -12.66 -3.83 -3.12
CA ALA A 127 -12.28 -5.05 -3.82
C ALA A 127 -12.60 -6.31 -2.97
N LEU A 128 -12.36 -6.27 -1.66
CA LEU A 128 -12.70 -7.36 -0.74
C LEU A 128 -14.20 -7.62 -0.67
N GLU A 129 -15.02 -6.57 -0.54
CA GLU A 129 -16.48 -6.68 -0.55
C GLU A 129 -16.98 -7.43 -1.80
N ILE A 130 -16.43 -7.10 -2.97
CA ILE A 130 -16.80 -7.77 -4.23
C ILE A 130 -16.34 -9.24 -4.25
N PHE A 131 -15.16 -9.54 -3.73
CA PHE A 131 -14.68 -10.92 -3.63
C PHE A 131 -15.54 -11.75 -2.67
N GLU A 132 -15.96 -11.19 -1.55
CA GLU A 132 -16.83 -11.86 -0.56
C GLU A 132 -18.23 -12.12 -1.09
N GLU A 133 -18.83 -11.19 -1.84
CA GLU A 133 -20.15 -11.35 -2.45
C GLU A 133 -20.22 -12.51 -3.47
N HIS A 134 -19.06 -12.97 -3.98
CA HIS A 134 -18.96 -13.94 -5.07
C HIS A 134 -18.18 -15.22 -4.73
N ALA A 135 -17.76 -15.37 -3.47
CA ALA A 135 -17.13 -16.57 -2.91
C ALA A 135 -18.19 -17.62 -2.51
#